data_AF-R9N257-F1
#
_entry.id   AF-R9N257-F1
#
_cell.length_a   1.000
_cell.length_b   1.000
_cell.length_c   1.000
_cell.angle_alpha   90.00
_cell.angle_beta   90.00
_cell.angle_gamma   90.00
#
_symmetry.space_group_name_H-M   'P 1'
#
loop_
_entity.id
_entity.type
_entity.pdbx_description
1 polymer ?
#
loop_
_entity_poly.entity_id
_entity_poly.type
_entity_poly.pdbx_seq_one_letter_code
_entity_poly.pdbx_strand_id
1 'polypeptide(L)'
;MAKHIRNMDELSKALQPVMLGMVGEMADRVEQTLNYFLQEYYNSYDPVYYRRLNDFLHSVVKVEPKVVGNKVVASVFIDTDSMNNYYNATGEQVAAFANEGTHGGTIPGNNTPHVWDDTLKETVDNGELLKLAIEYLKSQGFSVRN
;
A
#
# COMPACT_ATOMS: atom_id res chain seq x y z
N MET A 1 24.94 -20.32 18.71
CA MET A 1 26.04 -20.59 17.76
C MET A 1 26.22 -19.36 16.88
N ALA A 2 27.43 -18.86 16.72
CA ALA A 2 27.70 -17.82 15.73
C ALA A 2 27.54 -18.40 14.32
N LYS A 3 26.77 -17.74 13.44
CA LYS A 3 26.71 -18.10 12.01
C LYS A 3 27.98 -17.59 11.33
N HIS A 4 28.73 -18.48 10.69
CA HIS A 4 29.89 -18.11 9.88
C HIS A 4 29.43 -17.85 8.44
N ILE A 5 29.64 -16.63 7.94
CA ILE A 5 29.25 -16.21 6.59
C ILE A 5 30.51 -16.21 5.71
N ARG A 6 30.48 -16.94 4.60
CA ARG A 6 31.64 -17.18 3.73
C ARG A 6 31.58 -16.43 2.39
N ASN A 7 30.40 -15.94 2.02
CA ASN A 7 30.17 -15.23 0.76
C ASN A 7 28.92 -14.35 0.84
N MET A 8 28.68 -13.56 -0.21
CA MET A 8 27.54 -12.64 -0.30
C MET A 8 26.19 -13.34 -0.35
N ASP A 9 26.10 -14.55 -0.89
CA ASP A 9 24.85 -15.32 -0.94
C ASP A 9 24.44 -15.80 0.45
N GLU A 10 25.41 -16.28 1.24
CA GLU A 10 25.20 -16.63 2.65
C GLU A 10 24.83 -15.41 3.48
N LEU A 11 25.43 -14.25 3.20
CA LEU A 11 25.06 -12.99 3.86
C LEU A 11 23.63 -12.60 3.52
N SER A 12 23.26 -12.59 2.24
CA SER A 12 21.90 -12.27 1.78
C SER A 12 20.86 -13.19 2.43
N LYS A 13 21.11 -14.50 2.44
CA LYS A 13 20.25 -15.49 3.11
C LYS A 13 20.16 -15.26 4.62
N ALA A 14 21.25 -14.88 5.27
CA ALA A 14 21.26 -14.58 6.69
C ALA A 14 20.41 -13.33 7.04
N LEU A 15 20.31 -12.37 6.12
CA LEU A 15 19.52 -11.15 6.28
C LEU A 15 18.04 -11.33 5.94
N GLN A 16 17.65 -12.38 5.20
CA GLN A 16 16.25 -12.59 4.76
C GLN A 16 15.20 -12.52 5.88
N PRO A 17 15.39 -13.14 7.06
CA PRO A 17 14.40 -13.05 8.14
C PRO A 17 14.16 -11.62 8.62
N VAL A 18 15.22 -10.81 8.68
CA VAL A 18 15.14 -9.38 9.04
C VAL A 18 14.44 -8.60 7.93
N MET A 19 14.80 -8.85 6.67
CA MET A 19 14.18 -8.19 5.53
C MET A 19 12.68 -8.51 5.42
N LEU A 20 12.23 -9.73 5.80
CA LEU A 20 10.81 -10.09 5.83
C LEU A 20 10.01 -9.17 6.76
N GLY A 21 10.48 -8.97 7.99
CA GLY A 21 9.80 -8.07 8.92
C GLY A 21 9.85 -6.60 8.47
N MET A 22 10.99 -6.15 7.94
CA MET A 22 11.15 -4.80 7.42
C MET A 22 10.16 -4.49 6.30
N VAL A 23 10.07 -5.38 5.30
CA VAL A 23 9.15 -5.23 4.18
C VAL A 23 7.69 -5.34 4.65
N GLY A 24 7.43 -6.15 5.68
CA GLY A 24 6.13 -6.21 6.36
C GLY A 24 5.70 -4.87 6.92
N GLU A 25 6.54 -4.22 7.73
CA GLU A 25 6.22 -2.91 8.30
C GLU A 25 6.04 -1.81 7.23
N MET A 26 6.83 -1.87 6.15
CA MET A 26 6.63 -0.97 5.01
C MET A 26 5.29 -1.22 4.32
N ALA A 27 4.89 -2.48 4.13
CA ALA A 27 3.61 -2.83 3.54
C ALA A 27 2.44 -2.41 4.44
N ASP A 28 2.57 -2.59 5.76
CA ASP A 28 1.59 -2.11 6.75
C ASP A 28 1.39 -0.60 6.63
N ARG A 29 2.47 0.17 6.45
CA ARG A 29 2.36 1.61 6.25
C ARG A 29 1.60 1.96 4.97
N VAL A 30 1.91 1.30 3.85
CA VAL A 30 1.21 1.54 2.57
C VAL A 30 -0.28 1.19 2.70
N GLU A 31 -0.61 0.07 3.32
CA GLU A 31 -2.00 -0.34 3.56
C GLU A 31 -2.75 0.67 4.45
N GLN A 32 -2.12 1.14 5.52
CA GLN A 32 -2.72 2.15 6.41
C GLN A 32 -3.00 3.46 5.67
N THR A 33 -2.03 3.95 4.89
CA THR A 33 -2.19 5.19 4.12
C THR A 33 -3.24 5.04 3.02
N LEU A 34 -3.28 3.90 2.33
CA LEU A 34 -4.30 3.63 1.31
C LEU A 34 -5.71 3.58 1.92
N ASN A 35 -5.89 2.89 3.05
CA ASN A 35 -7.16 2.86 3.77
C ASN A 35 -7.58 4.26 4.25
N TYR A 36 -6.63 5.09 4.69
CA TYR A 36 -6.90 6.49 5.04
C TYR A 36 -7.47 7.27 3.86
N PHE A 37 -6.83 7.23 2.68
CA PHE A 37 -7.32 7.97 1.52
C PHE A 37 -8.61 7.39 0.92
N LEU A 38 -8.83 6.08 1.02
CA LEU A 38 -10.13 5.48 0.70
C LEU A 38 -11.22 6.01 1.61
N GLN A 39 -10.98 6.07 2.92
CA GLN A 39 -11.96 6.62 3.85
C GLN A 39 -12.23 8.11 3.57
N GLU A 40 -11.20 8.90 3.29
CA GLU A 40 -11.35 10.32 2.94
C GLU A 40 -12.10 10.52 1.63
N TYR A 41 -11.86 9.67 0.61
CA TYR A 41 -12.67 9.64 -0.60
C TYR A 41 -14.14 9.38 -0.29
N TYR A 42 -14.45 8.45 0.62
CA TYR A 42 -15.83 8.19 1.03
C TYR A 42 -16.45 9.35 1.82
N ASN A 43 -15.66 10.04 2.65
CA ASN A 43 -16.08 11.19 3.44
C ASN A 43 -16.32 12.46 2.60
N SER A 44 -15.67 12.57 1.44
CA SER A 44 -15.68 13.81 0.63
C SER A 44 -16.98 14.05 -0.13
N TYR A 45 -17.90 13.08 -0.15
CA TYR A 45 -19.17 13.17 -0.86
C TYR A 45 -20.27 12.41 -0.11
N ASP A 46 -21.51 12.88 -0.18
CA ASP A 46 -22.70 12.14 0.27
C ASP A 46 -23.65 11.98 -0.92
N PRO A 47 -23.95 10.75 -1.39
CA PRO A 47 -24.62 10.57 -2.66
C PRO A 47 -26.12 10.77 -2.51
N VAL A 48 -26.68 11.62 -3.38
CA VAL A 48 -28.11 11.97 -3.38
C VAL A 48 -28.91 11.09 -4.36
N TYR A 49 -28.28 10.66 -5.47
CA TYR A 49 -28.96 10.02 -6.60
C TYR A 49 -28.83 8.50 -6.65
N TYR A 50 -27.96 7.92 -5.82
CA TYR A 50 -27.70 6.49 -5.82
C TYR A 50 -27.40 5.97 -4.42
N ARG A 51 -27.59 4.66 -4.23
CA ARG A 51 -27.19 3.98 -2.99
C ARG A 51 -25.68 3.77 -3.01
N ARG A 52 -24.99 4.31 -2.00
CA ARG A 52 -23.56 4.10 -1.80
C ARG A 52 -23.23 2.62 -1.62
N LEU A 53 -22.26 2.14 -2.40
CA LEU A 53 -21.66 0.81 -2.24
C LEU A 53 -20.28 0.97 -1.60
N ASN A 54 -19.85 -0.03 -0.84
CA ASN A 54 -18.61 0.04 -0.04
C ASN A 54 -17.57 -0.99 -0.49
N ASP A 55 -17.72 -1.61 -1.66
CA ASP A 55 -16.76 -2.59 -2.17
C ASP A 55 -15.39 -1.94 -2.33
N PHE A 56 -15.33 -0.71 -2.89
CA PHE A 56 -14.07 0.04 -3.00
C PHE A 56 -13.46 0.38 -1.63
N LEU A 57 -14.26 0.79 -0.65
CA LEU A 57 -13.78 1.09 0.71
C LEU A 57 -13.09 -0.13 1.35
N HIS A 58 -13.55 -1.34 1.03
CA HIS A 58 -13.04 -2.59 1.60
C HIS A 58 -12.22 -3.41 0.60
N SER A 59 -11.70 -2.77 -0.46
CA SER A 59 -11.01 -3.45 -1.56
C SER A 59 -9.51 -3.63 -1.34
N VAL A 60 -8.93 -3.04 -0.27
CA VAL A 60 -7.50 -3.12 -0.03
C VAL A 60 -7.10 -4.54 0.35
N VAL A 61 -6.10 -5.06 -0.38
CA VAL A 61 -5.46 -6.34 -0.08
C VAL A 61 -3.97 -6.11 0.14
N LYS A 62 -3.48 -6.56 1.29
CA LYS A 62 -2.06 -6.74 1.57
C LYS A 62 -1.70 -8.22 1.51
N VAL A 63 -0.69 -8.54 0.72
CA VAL A 63 -0.08 -9.87 0.66
C VAL A 63 1.17 -9.89 1.53
N GLU A 64 1.24 -10.88 2.41
CA GLU A 64 2.36 -11.10 3.31
C GLU A 64 3.71 -11.11 2.58
N PRO A 65 4.76 -10.52 3.18
CA PRO A 65 6.10 -10.52 2.61
C PRO A 65 6.61 -11.94 2.34
N LYS A 66 7.22 -12.13 1.16
CA LYS A 66 7.82 -13.40 0.75
C LYS A 66 9.16 -13.21 0.09
N VAL A 67 9.99 -14.25 0.18
CA VAL A 67 11.28 -14.30 -0.53
C VAL A 67 11.04 -14.70 -1.98
N VAL A 68 11.52 -13.88 -2.92
CA VAL A 68 11.51 -14.18 -4.37
C VAL A 68 12.93 -14.02 -4.88
N GLY A 69 13.59 -15.16 -5.13
CA GLY A 69 15.01 -15.18 -5.48
C GLY A 69 15.87 -14.59 -4.34
N ASN A 70 16.59 -13.52 -4.63
CA ASN A 70 17.42 -12.78 -3.66
C ASN A 70 16.71 -11.55 -3.06
N LYS A 71 15.41 -11.37 -3.31
CA LYS A 71 14.62 -10.24 -2.83
C LYS A 71 13.58 -10.68 -1.81
N VAL A 72 13.15 -9.73 -0.99
CA VAL A 72 11.91 -9.83 -0.22
C VAL A 72 10.92 -8.86 -0.84
N VAL A 73 9.70 -9.34 -1.09
CA VAL A 73 8.64 -8.54 -1.73
C VAL A 73 7.34 -8.70 -0.94
N ALA A 74 6.58 -7.62 -0.85
CA ALA A 74 5.18 -7.60 -0.44
C ALA A 74 4.36 -6.89 -1.51
N SER A 75 3.04 -7.01 -1.45
CA SER A 75 2.15 -6.34 -2.38
C SER A 75 0.98 -5.75 -1.61
N VAL A 76 0.67 -4.49 -1.87
CA VAL A 76 -0.54 -3.82 -1.41
C VAL A 76 -1.25 -3.31 -2.66
N PHE A 77 -2.52 -3.65 -2.83
CA PHE A 77 -3.29 -3.28 -4.03
C PHE A 77 -4.79 -3.17 -3.72
N ILE A 78 -5.52 -2.60 -4.67
CA ILE A 78 -6.98 -2.54 -4.70
C ILE A 78 -7.46 -3.75 -5.50
N ASP A 79 -8.21 -4.66 -4.88
CA ASP A 79 -8.79 -5.84 -5.54
C ASP A 79 -10.01 -5.43 -6.38
N THR A 80 -9.74 -4.88 -7.57
CA THR A 80 -10.76 -4.42 -8.51
C THR A 80 -11.63 -5.55 -9.07
N ASP A 81 -11.15 -6.79 -9.05
CA ASP A 81 -11.91 -7.95 -9.51
C ASP A 81 -13.04 -8.30 -8.53
N SER A 82 -12.82 -8.06 -7.24
CA SER A 82 -13.85 -8.24 -6.19
C SER A 82 -14.96 -7.18 -6.21
N MET A 83 -14.72 -6.03 -6.86
CA MET A 83 -15.60 -4.86 -6.89
C MET A 83 -16.70 -4.99 -7.97
N ASN A 84 -17.60 -5.95 -7.79
CA ASN A 84 -18.54 -6.38 -8.85
C ASN A 84 -19.99 -5.88 -8.70
N ASN A 85 -20.31 -5.08 -7.68
CA ASN A 85 -21.68 -4.62 -7.43
C ASN A 85 -22.03 -3.27 -8.08
N TYR A 86 -21.10 -2.64 -8.82
CA TYR A 86 -21.32 -1.33 -9.42
C TYR A 86 -22.19 -1.38 -10.68
N TYR A 87 -23.17 -0.48 -10.75
CA TYR A 87 -24.02 -0.33 -11.94
C TYR A 87 -23.25 0.40 -13.04
N ASN A 88 -23.06 -0.25 -14.20
CA ASN A 88 -22.39 0.30 -15.38
C ASN A 88 -20.93 0.77 -15.19
N ALA A 89 -20.23 0.29 -14.18
CA ALA A 89 -18.81 0.53 -14.00
C ALA A 89 -18.11 -0.75 -13.53
N THR A 90 -16.89 -1.00 -14.03
CA THR A 90 -16.02 -2.05 -13.49
C THR A 90 -15.28 -1.54 -12.24
N GLY A 91 -14.72 -2.46 -11.45
CA GLY A 91 -13.86 -2.08 -10.32
C GLY A 91 -12.67 -1.23 -10.74
N GLU A 92 -12.06 -1.55 -11.89
CA GLU A 92 -10.96 -0.75 -12.47
C GLU A 92 -11.39 0.68 -12.79
N GLN A 93 -12.58 0.87 -13.37
CA GLN A 93 -13.12 2.20 -13.65
C GLN A 93 -13.39 2.98 -12.36
N VAL A 94 -13.93 2.32 -11.34
CA VAL A 94 -14.17 2.95 -10.03
C VAL A 94 -12.87 3.40 -9.40
N ALA A 95 -11.83 2.57 -9.41
CA ALA A 95 -10.50 2.92 -8.90
C ALA A 95 -9.87 4.08 -9.70
N ALA A 96 -10.01 4.08 -11.04
CA ALA A 96 -9.52 5.15 -11.89
C ALA A 96 -10.22 6.48 -11.60
N PHE A 97 -11.55 6.49 -11.53
CA PHE A 97 -12.32 7.71 -11.23
C PHE A 97 -11.98 8.29 -9.86
N ALA A 98 -11.80 7.43 -8.86
CA ALA A 98 -11.36 7.85 -7.55
C ALA A 98 -9.97 8.47 -7.57
N ASN A 99 -9.06 7.93 -8.39
CA ASN A 99 -7.73 8.51 -8.57
C ASN A 99 -7.75 9.80 -9.41
N GLU A 100 -8.79 10.04 -10.21
CA GLU A 100 -9.03 11.33 -10.88
C GLU A 100 -9.69 12.37 -9.94
N GLY A 101 -10.02 11.98 -8.70
CA GLY A 101 -10.71 12.85 -7.74
C GLY A 101 -12.20 13.02 -8.02
N THR A 102 -12.82 12.08 -8.74
CA THR A 102 -14.23 12.13 -9.14
C THR A 102 -15.06 11.01 -8.51
N HIS A 103 -16.34 11.28 -8.26
CA HIS A 103 -17.33 10.30 -7.84
C HIS A 103 -18.14 9.81 -9.05
N GLY A 104 -18.05 8.51 -9.34
CA GLY A 104 -18.74 7.89 -10.47
C GLY A 104 -18.29 8.39 -11.85
N GLY A 105 -17.09 8.99 -11.95
CA GLY A 105 -16.53 9.50 -13.21
C GLY A 105 -17.14 10.82 -13.71
N THR A 106 -18.20 11.32 -13.06
CA THR A 106 -18.94 12.50 -13.54
C THR A 106 -19.06 13.61 -12.51
N ILE A 107 -18.94 13.28 -11.23
CA ILE A 107 -19.11 14.25 -10.14
C ILE A 107 -17.71 14.66 -9.68
N PRO A 108 -17.25 15.89 -9.99
CA PRO A 108 -16.00 16.36 -9.44
C PRO A 108 -16.11 16.44 -7.92
N GLY A 109 -15.13 15.87 -7.24
CA GLY A 109 -15.05 15.95 -5.79
C GLY A 109 -14.66 17.35 -5.31
N ASN A 110 -15.16 17.75 -4.15
CA ASN A 110 -14.64 18.94 -3.45
C ASN A 110 -13.59 18.47 -2.43
N ASN A 111 -12.32 18.82 -2.62
CA ASN A 111 -11.20 18.31 -1.82
C ASN A 111 -11.17 16.78 -1.70
N THR A 112 -11.56 16.08 -2.78
CA THR A 112 -11.50 14.61 -2.83
C THR A 112 -10.07 14.18 -3.15
N PRO A 113 -9.52 13.19 -2.43
CA PRO A 113 -8.16 12.73 -2.68
C PRO A 113 -8.05 12.03 -4.04
N HIS A 114 -6.85 12.06 -4.60
CA HIS A 114 -6.43 11.19 -5.69
C HIS A 114 -5.91 9.90 -5.05
N VAL A 115 -6.83 8.98 -4.73
CA VAL A 115 -6.62 7.90 -3.74
C VAL A 115 -5.26 7.18 -3.85
N TRP A 116 -4.87 6.78 -5.07
CA TRP A 116 -3.63 6.04 -5.28
C TRP A 116 -2.42 6.97 -5.35
N ASP A 117 -2.52 8.08 -6.08
CA ASP A 117 -1.43 9.05 -6.25
C ASP A 117 -1.05 9.69 -4.91
N ASP A 118 -2.03 10.07 -4.10
CA ASP A 118 -1.80 10.60 -2.76
C ASP A 118 -1.22 9.54 -1.81
N THR A 119 -1.60 8.26 -1.97
CA THR A 119 -0.97 7.15 -1.23
C THR A 119 0.51 7.03 -1.57
N LEU A 120 0.87 7.03 -2.87
CA LEU A 120 2.25 6.95 -3.32
C LEU A 120 3.05 8.16 -2.84
N LYS A 121 2.48 9.35 -2.95
CA LYS A 121 3.08 10.60 -2.51
C LYS A 121 3.41 10.58 -1.01
N GLU A 122 2.48 10.11 -0.18
CA GLU A 122 2.63 10.10 1.28
C GLU A 122 3.41 8.89 1.82
N THR A 123 3.89 7.99 0.95
CA THR A 123 4.66 6.81 1.37
C THR A 123 5.95 6.61 0.57
N VAL A 124 5.84 6.38 -0.73
CA VAL A 124 6.95 6.02 -1.62
C VAL A 124 7.76 7.27 -1.96
N ASP A 125 7.09 8.35 -2.37
CA ASP A 125 7.77 9.48 -3.01
C ASP A 125 8.35 10.48 -2.01
N ASN A 126 7.83 10.52 -0.78
CA ASN A 126 8.32 11.40 0.29
C ASN A 126 9.46 10.80 1.14
N GLY A 127 9.86 9.56 0.86
CA GLY A 127 10.92 8.85 1.59
C GLY A 127 10.50 8.22 2.92
N GLU A 128 9.21 8.22 3.27
CA GLU A 128 8.72 7.64 4.53
C GLU A 128 9.05 6.15 4.64
N LEU A 129 8.88 5.39 3.54
CA LEU A 129 9.22 3.95 3.55
C LEU A 129 10.72 3.70 3.75
N LEU A 130 11.59 4.57 3.23
CA LEU A 130 13.04 4.48 3.47
C LEU A 130 13.37 4.74 4.93
N LYS A 131 12.74 5.76 5.54
CA LYS A 131 12.90 6.07 6.95
C LYS A 131 12.48 4.89 7.83
N LEU A 132 11.32 4.27 7.54
CA LEU A 132 10.85 3.08 8.24
C LEU A 132 11.83 1.91 8.10
N ALA A 133 12.35 1.66 6.89
CA ALA A 133 13.35 0.62 6.69
C ALA A 133 14.62 0.83 7.54
N ILE A 134 15.11 2.07 7.60
CA ILE A 134 16.28 2.43 8.41
C ILE A 134 16.00 2.25 9.91
N GLU A 135 14.84 2.71 10.38
CA GLU A 135 14.41 2.57 11.78
C GLU A 135 14.26 1.10 12.18
N TYR A 136 13.64 0.29 11.31
CA TYR A 136 13.52 -1.14 11.52
C TYR A 136 14.88 -1.82 11.62
N LEU A 137 15.79 -1.58 10.67
CA LEU A 137 17.12 -2.18 10.71
C LEU A 137 17.90 -1.78 11.98
N LYS A 138 17.80 -0.52 12.40
CA LYS A 138 18.40 -0.06 13.66
C LYS A 138 17.79 -0.79 14.87
N SER A 139 16.48 -1.03 14.89
CA SER A 139 15.80 -1.78 15.96
C SER A 139 16.27 -3.23 16.04
N GLN A 140 16.66 -3.82 14.91
CA GLN A 140 17.25 -5.16 14.80
C GLN A 140 18.77 -5.20 15.09
N GLY A 141 19.36 -4.08 15.53
CA GLY A 141 20.77 -4.01 15.94
C GLY A 141 21.75 -3.72 14.81
N PHE A 142 21.28 -3.38 13.61
CA PHE A 142 22.17 -3.00 12.51
C PHE A 142 22.63 -1.54 12.64
N SER A 143 23.90 -1.29 12.35
CA SER A 143 24.42 0.07 12.21
C SER A 143 24.14 0.58 10.79
N VAL A 144 23.10 1.39 10.64
CA VAL A 144 22.70 2.01 9.37
C VAL A 144 22.92 3.52 9.43
N ARG A 145 23.57 4.09 8.42
CA ARG A 145 23.80 5.53 8.28
C ARG A 145 22.80 6.12 7.28
N ASN A 146 22.36 7.34 7.55
CA ASN A 146 21.51 8.12 6.63
C ASN A 146 22.38 8.83 5.59
#